data_AF-A0A1Q4B9Y4-F1
#
_entry.id   AF-A0A1Q4B9Y4-F1
#
_cell.length_a   1.000
_cell.length_b   1.000
_cell.length_c   1.000
_cell.angle_alpha   90.00
_cell.angle_beta   90.00
_cell.angle_gamma   90.00
#
_symmetry.space_group_name_H-M   'P 1'
#
loop_
_entity.id
_entity.type
_entity.pdbx_description
1 polymer ?
#
loop_
_entity_poly.entity_id
_entity_poly.type
_entity_poly.pdbx_seq_one_letter_code
_entity_poly.pdbx_strand_id
1 'polypeptide(L)'
;MRRFALALALLSTGTLPAAAQLQLPGAAGAPTPVGGSGAASSGAPRSGGDGPRNSTPVAVRSPSEDTIVNRSLRLNGRQGQMVFERKDGVLSLKTLVIAGEQLSRRGEACQIEVAGGPFTAQRSGRHDGLRRYDVSIESCPFTFDVMDGAIQVNVGDATTSSPLGGVCEFKQADCRGYVAGVWGPPGNSLGPNEAREIEKVRSKAESNARSNFRALLAAQGHDKAMVKTVAAEQAGFSSRRAERCADYEREDVHGFCASRVTEAWAVALRAKLNPATFERDDDSTEKRAPTRPRPKRTAVPTPGEDLPPPVLR
;
A
#
# COMPACT_ATOMS: atom_id res chain seq x y z
N MET A 1 60.68 46.10 -22.23
CA MET A 1 61.27 47.22 -21.48
C MET A 1 60.36 48.44 -21.61
N ARG A 2 60.19 49.23 -20.53
CA ARG A 2 59.53 50.56 -20.42
C ARG A 2 58.00 50.56 -20.68
N ARG A 3 57.13 50.65 -19.67
CA ARG A 3 56.80 51.76 -18.75
C ARG A 3 56.35 53.04 -19.49
N PHE A 4 55.05 53.32 -19.45
CA PHE A 4 54.52 54.65 -19.11
C PHE A 4 53.28 54.48 -18.23
N ALA A 5 53.28 55.21 -17.14
CA ALA A 5 52.25 55.29 -16.11
C ALA A 5 51.74 56.74 -16.08
N LEU A 6 50.43 56.91 -15.81
CA LEU A 6 49.77 57.85 -14.89
C LEU A 6 48.27 57.86 -15.26
N ALA A 7 47.35 57.43 -14.38
CA ALA A 7 46.73 58.21 -13.28
C ALA A 7 45.66 59.19 -13.82
N LEU A 8 44.47 59.41 -13.26
CA LEU A 8 43.73 58.95 -12.08
C LEU A 8 42.36 59.64 -12.18
N ALA A 9 41.24 58.98 -11.89
CA ALA A 9 40.07 59.66 -11.30
C ALA A 9 39.11 58.64 -10.67
N LEU A 10 38.99 58.77 -9.35
CA LEU A 10 38.05 58.05 -8.49
C LEU A 10 36.60 58.47 -8.77
N LEU A 11 35.66 57.56 -8.54
CA LEU A 11 34.39 57.86 -7.87
C LEU A 11 33.85 56.57 -7.22
N SER A 12 33.65 56.67 -5.92
CA SER A 12 33.30 55.63 -4.97
C SER A 12 31.81 55.64 -4.63
N THR A 13 31.38 54.52 -4.03
CA THR A 13 30.22 54.30 -3.14
C THR A 13 28.91 53.78 -3.77
N GLY A 14 28.38 52.71 -3.17
CA GLY A 14 27.00 52.27 -3.37
C GLY A 14 26.75 50.77 -3.18
N THR A 15 27.02 50.20 -1.99
CA THR A 15 26.45 48.91 -1.56
C THR A 15 24.96 49.07 -1.27
N LEU A 16 24.11 48.28 -1.92
CA LEU A 16 22.71 48.08 -1.50
C LEU A 16 22.42 46.57 -1.41
N PRO A 17 21.74 46.10 -0.34
CA PRO A 17 21.31 44.72 -0.22
C PRO A 17 20.06 44.48 -1.08
N ALA A 18 20.11 43.45 -1.92
CA ALA A 18 18.94 42.97 -2.64
C ALA A 18 18.10 42.08 -1.71
N ALA A 19 17.11 42.66 -1.03
CA ALA A 19 16.02 41.92 -0.41
C ALA A 19 14.91 41.73 -1.46
N ALA A 20 14.96 40.62 -2.19
CA ALA A 20 13.85 40.19 -3.03
C ALA A 20 12.73 39.62 -2.14
N GLN A 21 11.77 40.47 -1.75
CA GLN A 21 10.53 40.00 -1.15
C GLN A 21 9.59 39.53 -2.26
N LEU A 22 9.31 38.22 -2.31
CA LEU A 22 8.19 37.66 -3.06
C LEU A 22 6.89 38.23 -2.49
N GLN A 23 6.31 39.22 -3.18
CA GLN A 23 4.95 39.68 -2.94
C GLN A 23 3.96 38.67 -3.55
N LEU A 24 3.28 37.93 -2.66
CA LEU A 24 2.08 37.15 -2.98
C LEU A 24 0.92 38.12 -3.29
N PRO A 25 0.27 38.03 -4.46
CA PRO A 25 -0.94 38.81 -4.75
C PRO A 25 -2.10 38.30 -3.89
N GLY A 26 -2.65 39.15 -3.02
CA GLY A 26 -3.89 38.83 -2.29
C GLY A 26 -4.05 39.43 -0.89
N ALA A 27 -3.08 40.18 -0.37
CA ALA A 27 -3.17 40.76 0.98
C ALA A 27 -2.93 42.28 0.96
N ALA A 28 -4.01 43.07 0.77
CA ALA A 28 -4.23 44.34 1.47
C ALA A 28 -5.53 45.06 1.02
N GLY A 29 -6.25 45.59 2.02
CA GLY A 29 -7.24 46.67 1.91
C GLY A 29 -8.66 46.22 2.29
N ALA A 30 -9.36 46.75 3.29
CA ALA A 30 -9.15 47.94 4.13
C ALA A 30 -10.08 47.86 5.38
N PRO A 31 -9.84 48.63 6.46
CA PRO A 31 -10.62 48.58 7.69
C PRO A 31 -11.93 49.37 7.55
N THR A 32 -13.01 48.88 8.19
CA THR A 32 -14.27 49.63 8.37
C THR A 32 -14.49 49.95 9.86
N PRO A 33 -15.15 51.08 10.17
CA PRO A 33 -15.01 51.76 11.45
C PRO A 33 -15.88 51.19 12.57
N VAL A 34 -15.45 51.49 13.79
CA VAL A 34 -16.10 51.20 15.07
C VAL A 34 -17.32 52.10 15.28
N GLY A 35 -18.44 51.51 15.73
CA GLY A 35 -19.46 52.21 16.51
C GLY A 35 -20.91 51.79 16.23
N GLY A 36 -21.59 51.21 17.23
CA GLY A 36 -23.06 51.11 17.24
C GLY A 36 -23.62 49.92 18.01
N SER A 37 -23.90 50.12 19.30
CA SER A 37 -24.60 49.18 20.19
C SER A 37 -26.01 48.83 19.70
N GLY A 38 -26.36 47.54 19.78
CA GLY A 38 -27.73 47.04 19.66
C GLY A 38 -27.83 45.63 20.25
N ALA A 39 -28.52 45.50 21.38
CA ALA A 39 -28.77 44.25 22.08
C ALA A 39 -29.97 43.48 21.49
N ALA A 40 -30.09 42.21 21.91
CA ALA A 40 -31.13 41.19 21.63
C ALA A 40 -30.88 40.34 20.36
N SER A 41 -31.02 39.03 20.34
CA SER A 41 -31.56 38.07 21.29
C SER A 41 -30.91 36.69 21.07
N SER A 42 -30.83 35.95 22.16
CA SER A 42 -30.37 34.58 22.32
C SER A 42 -31.07 33.58 21.39
N GLY A 43 -30.27 32.86 20.60
CA GLY A 43 -30.68 31.67 19.86
C GLY A 43 -29.48 30.75 19.66
N ALA A 44 -28.88 30.28 20.75
CA ALA A 44 -27.77 29.33 20.69
C ALA A 44 -28.24 28.03 20.04
N PRO A 45 -27.58 27.53 18.97
CA PRO A 45 -27.78 26.16 18.53
C PRO A 45 -27.30 25.26 19.67
N ARG A 46 -28.18 24.38 20.13
CA ARG A 46 -27.83 23.33 21.09
C ARG A 46 -26.71 22.49 20.48
N SER A 47 -25.49 22.71 20.93
CA SER A 47 -24.40 21.75 20.84
C SER A 47 -24.82 20.55 21.68
N GLY A 48 -25.55 19.62 21.05
CA GLY A 48 -25.71 18.28 21.57
C GLY A 48 -24.32 17.67 21.67
N GLY A 49 -23.77 17.69 22.88
CA GLY A 49 -22.61 16.88 23.21
C GLY A 49 -22.98 15.44 22.97
N ASP A 50 -22.58 14.91 21.82
CA ASP A 50 -22.31 13.48 21.69
C ASP A 50 -21.25 13.18 22.76
N GLY A 51 -21.71 12.67 23.92
CA GLY A 51 -20.84 11.92 24.83
C GLY A 51 -20.07 10.86 24.03
N PRO A 52 -18.94 10.35 24.54
CA PRO A 52 -18.04 9.52 23.76
C PRO A 52 -18.82 8.37 23.14
N ARG A 53 -19.12 8.47 21.85
CA ARG A 53 -19.70 7.37 21.08
C ARG A 53 -18.71 6.25 21.28
N ASN A 54 -19.13 5.18 21.96
CA ASN A 54 -18.34 3.97 22.07
C ASN A 54 -17.85 3.64 20.67
N SER A 55 -16.57 3.91 20.41
CA SER A 55 -15.96 3.76 19.10
C SER A 55 -15.73 2.27 18.92
N THR A 56 -16.79 1.56 18.54
CA THR A 56 -16.71 0.12 18.33
C THR A 56 -15.77 -0.14 17.14
N PRO A 57 -14.74 -0.98 17.30
CA PRO A 57 -13.86 -1.36 16.19
C PRO A 57 -14.65 -1.96 15.03
N VAL A 58 -14.27 -1.61 13.81
CA VAL A 58 -14.80 -2.24 12.59
C VAL A 58 -13.94 -3.45 12.26
N ALA A 59 -14.59 -4.58 11.97
CA ALA A 59 -13.89 -5.78 11.52
C ALA A 59 -13.28 -5.55 10.13
N VAL A 60 -11.95 -5.67 10.04
CA VAL A 60 -11.19 -5.66 8.79
C VAL A 60 -10.35 -6.94 8.79
N ARG A 61 -10.40 -7.70 7.69
CA ARG A 61 -9.67 -8.96 7.54
C ARG A 61 -8.40 -8.75 6.74
N SER A 62 -7.39 -9.53 7.04
CA SER A 62 -6.16 -9.60 6.25
C SER A 62 -6.43 -10.27 4.90
N PRO A 63 -5.96 -9.71 3.77
CA PRO A 63 -6.05 -10.34 2.46
C PRO A 63 -5.40 -11.74 2.43
N SER A 64 -5.79 -12.56 1.45
CA SER A 64 -5.23 -13.91 1.25
C SER A 64 -4.31 -14.02 0.06
N GLU A 65 -3.46 -15.04 0.07
CA GLU A 65 -2.51 -15.30 -1.01
C GLU A 65 -3.27 -15.68 -2.30
N ASP A 66 -4.54 -16.10 -2.21
CA ASP A 66 -5.41 -16.32 -3.38
C ASP A 66 -5.52 -15.08 -4.27
N THR A 67 -5.32 -13.89 -3.70
CA THR A 67 -5.38 -12.62 -4.43
C THR A 67 -4.15 -12.40 -5.32
N ILE A 68 -3.03 -13.11 -5.07
CA ILE A 68 -1.76 -12.95 -5.80
C ILE A 68 -1.34 -14.19 -6.60
N VAL A 69 -1.90 -15.36 -6.29
CA VAL A 69 -1.61 -16.62 -7.00
C VAL A 69 -2.01 -16.51 -8.48
N ASN A 70 -1.12 -16.99 -9.35
CA ASN A 70 -1.23 -16.98 -10.81
C ASN A 70 -1.45 -15.59 -11.41
N ARG A 71 -1.02 -14.53 -10.71
CA ARG A 71 -1.02 -13.16 -11.22
C ARG A 71 0.40 -12.71 -11.53
N SER A 72 0.53 -11.93 -12.60
CA SER A 72 1.77 -11.23 -12.91
C SER A 72 1.83 -9.93 -12.12
N LEU A 73 2.62 -9.91 -11.06
CA LEU A 73 2.88 -8.72 -10.28
C LEU A 73 4.11 -8.00 -10.82
N ARG A 74 4.06 -6.68 -10.93
CA ARG A 74 5.15 -5.81 -11.35
C ARG A 74 5.48 -4.81 -10.26
N LEU A 75 6.77 -4.58 -10.03
CA LEU A 75 7.26 -3.57 -9.11
C LEU A 75 6.78 -2.20 -9.58
N ASN A 76 6.08 -1.51 -8.69
CA ASN A 76 5.44 -0.22 -8.91
C ASN A 76 4.59 -0.21 -10.19
N GLY A 77 3.95 -1.35 -10.52
CA GLY A 77 3.11 -1.52 -11.70
C GLY A 77 3.85 -1.52 -13.03
N ARG A 78 5.19 -1.44 -13.07
CA ARG A 78 5.93 -1.22 -14.32
C ARG A 78 7.02 -2.26 -14.58
N GLN A 79 7.86 -2.49 -13.57
CA GLN A 79 9.16 -3.14 -13.74
C GLN A 79 9.18 -4.54 -13.15
N GLY A 80 10.06 -5.39 -13.69
CA GLY A 80 10.22 -6.76 -13.23
C GLY A 80 8.94 -7.60 -13.35
N GLN A 81 8.99 -8.80 -12.79
CA GLN A 81 7.85 -9.70 -12.72
C GLN A 81 7.97 -10.66 -11.54
N MET A 82 6.89 -10.83 -10.78
CA MET A 82 6.73 -11.93 -9.84
C MET A 82 5.45 -12.70 -10.19
N VAL A 83 5.55 -14.01 -10.28
CA VAL A 83 4.39 -14.90 -10.44
C VAL A 83 4.45 -15.96 -9.35
N PHE A 84 3.48 -15.93 -8.45
CA PHE A 84 3.31 -16.95 -7.43
C PHE A 84 2.39 -18.06 -7.94
N GLU A 85 2.68 -19.29 -7.56
CA GLU A 85 1.79 -20.43 -7.74
C GLU A 85 1.52 -21.09 -6.39
N ARG A 86 0.43 -21.85 -6.31
CA ARG A 86 0.17 -22.73 -5.17
C ARG A 86 0.20 -24.16 -5.64
N LYS A 87 1.11 -24.95 -5.07
CA LYS A 87 1.26 -26.37 -5.34
C LYS A 87 1.18 -27.12 -4.02
N ASP A 88 0.27 -28.09 -3.94
CA ASP A 88 0.06 -28.93 -2.75
C ASP A 88 -0.16 -28.11 -1.45
N GLY A 89 -0.84 -26.96 -1.57
CA GLY A 89 -1.09 -26.05 -0.45
C GLY A 89 0.06 -25.09 -0.12
N VAL A 90 1.25 -25.29 -0.70
CA VAL A 90 2.44 -24.46 -0.48
C VAL A 90 2.48 -23.32 -1.50
N LEU A 91 2.75 -22.10 -1.03
CA LEU A 91 2.97 -20.94 -1.88
C LEU A 91 4.41 -20.97 -2.41
N SER A 92 4.58 -20.85 -3.71
CA SER A 92 5.91 -20.82 -4.35
C SER A 92 6.00 -19.68 -5.36
N LEU A 93 7.14 -19.02 -5.40
CA LEU A 93 7.50 -18.04 -6.41
C LEU A 93 8.03 -18.77 -7.64
N LYS A 94 7.18 -18.87 -8.66
CA LYS A 94 7.46 -19.58 -9.92
C LYS A 94 8.40 -18.79 -10.82
N THR A 95 8.09 -17.51 -10.99
CA THR A 95 8.82 -16.61 -11.88
C THR A 95 9.25 -15.40 -11.08
N LEU A 96 10.54 -15.08 -11.14
CA LEU A 96 11.11 -13.87 -10.58
C LEU A 96 12.01 -13.21 -11.62
N VAL A 97 11.60 -12.02 -12.03
CA VAL A 97 12.38 -11.17 -12.92
C VAL A 97 12.60 -9.85 -12.21
N ILE A 98 13.87 -9.52 -11.96
CA ILE A 98 14.29 -8.33 -11.25
C ILE A 98 14.77 -7.31 -12.27
N ALA A 99 14.22 -6.10 -12.20
CA ALA A 99 14.69 -4.96 -12.98
C ALA A 99 15.67 -4.13 -12.15
N GLY A 100 16.61 -3.49 -12.82
CA GLY A 100 17.71 -2.79 -12.17
C GLY A 100 18.47 -1.87 -13.11
N GLU A 101 19.65 -1.48 -12.65
CA GLU A 101 20.64 -0.71 -13.41
C GLU A 101 21.95 -1.48 -13.52
N GLN A 102 22.68 -1.30 -14.62
CA GLN A 102 23.97 -1.94 -14.80
C GLN A 102 24.98 -1.46 -13.75
N LEU A 103 25.83 -2.36 -13.26
CA LEU A 103 26.88 -2.01 -12.30
C LEU A 103 28.01 -1.23 -13.00
N SER A 104 28.37 -1.62 -14.22
CA SER A 104 29.43 -0.98 -15.01
C SER A 104 29.03 0.38 -15.60
N ARG A 105 27.73 0.57 -15.90
CA ARG A 105 27.20 1.77 -16.57
C ARG A 105 26.00 2.33 -15.84
N ARG A 106 26.22 3.40 -15.08
CA ARG A 106 25.16 4.08 -14.34
C ARG A 106 24.06 4.58 -15.29
N GLY A 107 22.82 4.29 -14.94
CA GLY A 107 21.63 4.72 -15.69
C GLY A 107 21.25 3.83 -16.87
N GLU A 108 22.07 2.85 -17.25
CA GLU A 108 21.64 1.82 -18.20
C GLU A 108 20.80 0.76 -17.48
N ALA A 109 19.62 0.46 -18.01
CA ALA A 109 18.74 -0.55 -17.42
C ALA A 109 19.33 -1.96 -17.59
N CYS A 110 19.07 -2.83 -16.62
CA CYS A 110 19.32 -4.26 -16.70
C CYS A 110 18.11 -5.03 -16.18
N GLN A 111 17.97 -6.29 -16.61
CA GLN A 111 16.91 -7.18 -16.18
C GLN A 111 17.46 -8.59 -16.05
N ILE A 112 17.15 -9.25 -14.94
CA ILE A 112 17.59 -10.61 -14.65
C ILE A 112 16.38 -11.47 -14.34
N GLU A 113 16.24 -12.55 -15.08
CA GLU A 113 15.40 -13.67 -14.65
C GLU A 113 16.21 -14.55 -13.70
N VAL A 114 15.73 -14.68 -12.47
CA VAL A 114 16.42 -15.43 -11.42
C VAL A 114 16.17 -16.93 -11.64
N ALA A 115 17.22 -17.64 -12.05
CA ALA A 115 17.19 -19.08 -12.24
C ALA A 115 17.16 -19.86 -10.91
N GLY A 116 16.70 -21.12 -10.94
CA GLY A 116 16.66 -22.01 -9.77
C GLY A 116 15.29 -22.14 -9.09
N GLY A 117 14.24 -21.50 -9.66
CA GLY A 117 12.86 -21.62 -9.18
C GLY A 117 12.17 -22.94 -9.58
N PRO A 118 11.02 -23.27 -8.97
CA PRO A 118 10.24 -22.39 -8.08
C PRO A 118 10.82 -22.28 -6.67
N PHE A 119 10.80 -21.07 -6.09
CA PHE A 119 11.28 -20.82 -4.72
C PHE A 119 10.11 -20.91 -3.73
N THR A 120 10.25 -21.67 -2.65
CA THR A 120 9.23 -21.73 -1.61
C THR A 120 9.11 -20.39 -0.87
N ALA A 121 7.91 -19.85 -0.77
CA ALA A 121 7.61 -18.70 0.07
C ALA A 121 7.17 -19.21 1.45
N GLN A 122 8.06 -19.14 2.43
CA GLN A 122 7.81 -19.67 3.76
C GLN A 122 7.01 -18.66 4.57
N ARG A 123 5.93 -19.11 5.21
CA ARG A 123 5.10 -18.24 6.05
C ARG A 123 5.85 -17.92 7.35
N SER A 124 6.15 -16.64 7.60
CA SER A 124 6.93 -16.19 8.76
C SER A 124 6.11 -15.45 9.81
N GLY A 125 4.79 -15.42 9.64
CA GLY A 125 3.84 -14.92 10.62
C GLY A 125 3.04 -13.75 10.07
N ARG A 126 2.94 -12.67 10.86
CA ARG A 126 2.22 -11.46 10.50
C ARG A 126 3.00 -10.21 10.83
N HIS A 127 2.81 -9.19 10.01
CA HIS A 127 3.29 -7.83 10.26
C HIS A 127 2.14 -6.86 10.09
N ASP A 128 1.87 -6.07 11.13
CA ASP A 128 0.73 -5.16 11.17
C ASP A 128 -0.60 -5.85 10.79
N GLY A 129 -0.75 -7.12 11.19
CA GLY A 129 -1.91 -7.96 10.86
C GLY A 129 -1.94 -8.52 9.44
N LEU A 130 -1.06 -8.10 8.53
CA LEU A 130 -0.89 -8.71 7.20
C LEU A 130 -0.09 -10.00 7.29
N ARG A 131 -0.37 -10.96 6.41
CA ARG A 131 0.41 -12.21 6.35
C ARG A 131 1.77 -11.95 5.75
N ARG A 132 2.81 -12.38 6.46
CA ARG A 132 4.21 -12.21 6.07
C ARG A 132 4.82 -13.52 5.60
N TYR A 133 5.61 -13.41 4.56
CA TYR A 133 6.33 -14.51 3.93
C TYR A 133 7.79 -14.14 3.72
N ASP A 134 8.66 -15.14 3.84
CA ASP A 134 10.08 -15.06 3.54
C ASP A 134 10.38 -15.85 2.27
N VAL A 135 11.17 -15.27 1.37
CA VAL A 135 11.69 -15.94 0.18
C VAL A 135 13.21 -15.94 0.27
N SER A 136 13.78 -17.13 0.41
CA SER A 136 15.23 -17.31 0.49
C SER A 136 15.80 -17.59 -0.89
N ILE A 137 16.45 -16.60 -1.48
CA ILE A 137 17.20 -16.69 -2.73
C ILE A 137 18.65 -16.36 -2.40
N GLU A 138 19.58 -17.17 -2.88
CA GLU A 138 21.01 -17.11 -2.50
C GLU A 138 21.61 -15.69 -2.59
N SER A 139 21.22 -14.93 -3.63
CA SER A 139 21.73 -13.58 -3.90
C SER A 139 20.73 -12.46 -3.60
N CYS A 140 19.49 -12.77 -3.21
CA CYS A 140 18.43 -11.77 -3.06
C CYS A 140 17.30 -12.25 -2.12
N PRO A 141 17.58 -12.49 -0.83
CA PRO A 141 16.53 -12.83 0.12
C PRO A 141 15.64 -11.61 0.37
N PHE A 142 14.33 -11.81 0.47
CA PHE A 142 13.39 -10.74 0.82
C PHE A 142 12.19 -11.27 1.59
N THR A 143 11.51 -10.36 2.28
CA THR A 143 10.24 -10.62 2.96
C THR A 143 9.14 -9.85 2.26
N PHE A 144 7.91 -10.35 2.31
CA PHE A 144 6.78 -9.59 1.80
C PHE A 144 5.54 -9.77 2.65
N ASP A 145 4.74 -8.71 2.71
CA ASP A 145 3.41 -8.72 3.30
C ASP A 145 2.36 -8.79 2.19
N VAL A 146 1.39 -9.69 2.34
CA VAL A 146 0.30 -9.86 1.37
C VAL A 146 -0.74 -8.75 1.52
N MET A 147 -1.00 -8.04 0.42
CA MET A 147 -2.11 -7.10 0.27
C MET A 147 -3.17 -7.66 -0.68
N ASP A 148 -4.29 -6.97 -0.89
CA ASP A 148 -5.32 -7.43 -1.81
C ASP A 148 -4.88 -7.22 -3.27
N GLY A 149 -4.51 -8.31 -3.94
CA GLY A 149 -4.07 -8.31 -5.33
C GLY A 149 -2.66 -7.75 -5.54
N ALA A 150 -1.90 -7.56 -4.45
CA ALA A 150 -0.56 -7.01 -4.46
C ALA A 150 0.24 -7.56 -3.27
N ILE A 151 1.55 -7.35 -3.28
CA ILE A 151 2.40 -7.56 -2.11
C ILE A 151 3.23 -6.30 -1.84
N GLN A 152 3.53 -6.05 -0.57
CA GLN A 152 4.55 -5.10 -0.17
C GLN A 152 5.81 -5.91 0.10
N VAL A 153 6.81 -5.81 -0.76
CA VAL A 153 8.13 -6.36 -0.44
C VAL A 153 8.75 -5.42 0.58
N ASN A 154 8.96 -5.94 1.78
CA ASN A 154 9.69 -5.26 2.84
C ASN A 154 11.10 -5.79 2.83
N VAL A 155 12.02 -4.85 2.85
CA VAL A 155 13.39 -5.24 3.05
C VAL A 155 13.60 -5.48 4.54
N GLY A 156 14.26 -6.58 4.88
CA GLY A 156 14.87 -6.72 6.20
C GLY A 156 15.99 -5.69 6.43
N ASP A 157 16.58 -5.73 7.62
CA ASP A 157 17.74 -4.90 7.95
C ASP A 157 18.89 -5.14 6.95
N ALA A 158 19.72 -4.13 6.72
CA ALA A 158 20.90 -4.24 5.87
C ALA A 158 21.76 -5.44 6.31
N THR A 159 21.89 -6.44 5.45
CA THR A 159 22.73 -7.62 5.70
C THR A 159 24.06 -7.48 4.98
N THR A 160 25.05 -8.30 5.36
CA THR A 160 26.33 -8.39 4.65
C THR A 160 26.18 -8.75 3.17
N SER A 161 25.07 -9.36 2.76
CA SER A 161 24.74 -9.70 1.37
C SER A 161 23.83 -8.67 0.66
N SER A 162 23.18 -7.75 1.39
CA SER A 162 22.39 -6.65 0.82
C SER A 162 22.53 -5.38 1.70
N PRO A 163 23.62 -4.61 1.53
CA PRO A 163 23.94 -3.45 2.37
C PRO A 163 23.00 -2.26 2.18
N LEU A 164 22.29 -2.20 1.05
CA LEU A 164 21.49 -1.04 0.64
C LEU A 164 19.98 -1.24 0.84
N GLY A 165 19.60 -2.37 1.43
CA GLY A 165 18.24 -2.69 1.77
C GLY A 165 17.29 -2.71 0.56
N GLY A 166 17.12 -3.89 -0.05
CA GLY A 166 16.15 -4.10 -1.15
C GLY A 166 16.77 -3.93 -2.53
N VAL A 167 18.10 -3.88 -2.53
CA VAL A 167 18.97 -3.86 -3.69
C VAL A 167 19.71 -5.19 -3.72
N CYS A 168 19.68 -5.87 -4.85
CA CYS A 168 20.34 -7.14 -5.07
C CYS A 168 21.42 -6.97 -6.14
N GLU A 169 22.66 -7.37 -5.84
CA GLU A 169 23.79 -7.23 -6.78
C GLU A 169 24.12 -8.57 -7.44
N PHE A 170 24.03 -8.60 -8.76
CA PHE A 170 24.32 -9.75 -9.59
C PHE A 170 25.55 -9.45 -10.44
N LYS A 171 26.74 -9.64 -9.84
CA LYS A 171 28.02 -9.30 -10.47
C LYS A 171 28.25 -9.99 -11.81
N GLN A 172 27.83 -11.25 -11.94
CA GLN A 172 27.97 -12.02 -13.18
C GLN A 172 27.08 -11.51 -14.32
N ALA A 173 25.97 -10.87 -13.99
CA ALA A 173 25.03 -10.29 -14.94
C ALA A 173 25.18 -8.76 -15.04
N ASP A 174 26.25 -8.19 -14.45
CA ASP A 174 26.53 -6.76 -14.42
C ASP A 174 25.31 -5.90 -14.02
N CYS A 175 24.56 -6.32 -13.00
CA CYS A 175 23.26 -5.74 -12.71
C CYS A 175 22.99 -5.57 -11.22
N ARG A 176 22.50 -4.38 -10.87
CA ARG A 176 22.01 -4.00 -9.55
C ARG A 176 20.49 -3.91 -9.61
N GLY A 177 19.83 -4.97 -9.16
CA GLY A 177 18.38 -5.11 -9.15
C GLY A 177 17.71 -4.48 -7.94
N TYR A 178 16.47 -4.03 -8.10
CA TYR A 178 15.64 -3.49 -7.02
C TYR A 178 14.41 -4.37 -6.81
N VAL A 179 14.14 -4.75 -5.56
CA VAL A 179 12.99 -5.58 -5.20
C VAL A 179 12.05 -4.93 -4.19
N ALA A 180 12.52 -3.89 -3.49
CA ALA A 180 11.72 -3.16 -2.51
C ALA A 180 10.60 -2.36 -3.18
N GLY A 181 9.40 -2.43 -2.62
CA GLY A 181 8.26 -1.64 -3.07
C GLY A 181 6.98 -2.45 -3.19
N VAL A 182 5.98 -1.84 -3.82
CA VAL A 182 4.69 -2.49 -4.04
C VAL A 182 4.74 -3.24 -5.36
N TRP A 183 4.48 -4.55 -5.29
CA TRP A 183 4.31 -5.38 -6.47
C TRP A 183 2.82 -5.63 -6.68
N GLY A 184 2.28 -5.12 -7.79
CA GLY A 184 0.86 -5.18 -8.11
C GLY A 184 0.61 -5.39 -9.61
N PRO A 185 -0.64 -5.29 -10.08
CA PRO A 185 -0.96 -5.38 -11.49
C PRO A 185 -0.21 -4.31 -12.31
N PRO A 186 0.09 -4.56 -13.59
CA PRO A 186 0.65 -3.53 -14.47
C PRO A 186 -0.23 -2.27 -14.45
N GLY A 187 0.33 -1.09 -14.22
CA GLY A 187 -0.46 0.14 -14.06
C GLY A 187 -1.22 0.51 -15.34
N ASN A 188 -0.61 0.24 -16.49
CA ASN A 188 -1.25 0.36 -17.80
C ASN A 188 -2.42 -0.62 -18.03
N SER A 189 -2.56 -1.68 -17.25
CA SER A 189 -3.65 -2.67 -17.39
C SER A 189 -4.93 -2.29 -16.65
N LEU A 190 -4.89 -1.27 -15.79
CA LEU A 190 -6.02 -0.82 -15.00
C LEU A 190 -6.85 0.20 -15.80
N GLY A 191 -8.05 -0.22 -16.19
CA GLY A 191 -8.99 0.58 -16.96
C GLY A 191 -9.84 1.53 -16.09
N PRO A 192 -10.68 2.36 -16.75
CA PRO A 192 -11.54 3.32 -16.04
C PRO A 192 -12.58 2.68 -15.11
N ASN A 193 -13.05 1.47 -15.42
CA ASN A 193 -14.01 0.77 -14.58
C ASN A 193 -13.33 0.26 -13.31
N GLU A 194 -12.15 -0.34 -13.44
CA GLU A 194 -11.31 -0.75 -12.32
C GLU A 194 -10.95 0.44 -11.43
N ALA A 195 -10.58 1.58 -12.03
CA ALA A 195 -10.27 2.81 -11.29
C ALA A 195 -11.45 3.27 -10.40
N ARG A 196 -12.69 3.19 -10.89
CA ARG A 196 -13.89 3.52 -10.09
C ARG A 196 -14.10 2.56 -8.93
N GLU A 197 -13.86 1.26 -9.13
CA GLU A 197 -13.95 0.28 -8.05
C GLU A 197 -12.84 0.44 -7.03
N ILE A 198 -11.61 0.74 -7.47
CA ILE A 198 -10.48 1.05 -6.60
C ILE A 198 -10.81 2.26 -5.72
N GLU A 199 -11.41 3.32 -6.27
CA GLU A 199 -11.80 4.50 -5.50
C GLU A 199 -12.88 4.18 -4.44
N LYS A 200 -13.87 3.34 -4.76
CA LYS A 200 -14.87 2.88 -3.78
C LYS A 200 -14.22 2.08 -2.66
N VAL A 201 -13.30 1.19 -3.02
CA VAL A 201 -12.53 0.38 -2.06
C VAL A 201 -11.70 1.30 -1.15
N ARG A 202 -10.98 2.28 -1.72
CA ARG A 202 -10.20 3.27 -0.97
C ARG A 202 -11.08 4.05 0.00
N SER A 203 -12.22 4.58 -0.45
CA SER A 203 -13.15 5.33 0.39
C SER A 203 -13.63 4.51 1.59
N LYS A 204 -13.98 3.24 1.36
CA LYS A 204 -14.35 2.29 2.42
C LYS A 204 -13.17 2.02 3.37
N ALA A 205 -11.98 1.80 2.83
CA ALA A 205 -10.76 1.56 3.61
C ALA A 205 -10.44 2.76 4.52
N GLU A 206 -10.56 4.00 4.02
CA GLU A 206 -10.37 5.20 4.82
C GLU A 206 -11.41 5.33 5.94
N SER A 207 -12.68 5.03 5.66
CA SER A 207 -13.72 5.01 6.68
C SER A 207 -13.44 3.99 7.78
N ASN A 208 -13.00 2.79 7.40
CA ASN A 208 -12.61 1.74 8.33
C ASN A 208 -11.39 2.14 9.17
N ALA A 209 -10.35 2.70 8.53
CA ALA A 209 -9.16 3.20 9.20
C ALA A 209 -9.51 4.29 10.22
N ARG A 210 -10.34 5.28 9.85
CA ARG A 210 -10.78 6.33 10.79
C ARG A 210 -11.55 5.76 11.97
N SER A 211 -12.43 4.79 11.74
CA SER A 211 -13.21 4.15 12.80
C SER A 211 -12.31 3.34 13.75
N ASN A 212 -11.40 2.55 13.20
CA ASN A 212 -10.43 1.76 14.00
C ASN A 212 -9.43 2.65 14.73
N PHE A 213 -9.00 3.77 14.13
CA PHE A 213 -8.14 4.74 14.81
C PHE A 213 -8.84 5.36 16.03
N ARG A 214 -10.11 5.79 15.90
CA ARG A 214 -10.90 6.31 17.03
C ARG A 214 -11.11 5.26 18.12
N ALA A 215 -11.34 4.02 17.74
CA ALA A 215 -11.42 2.90 18.67
C ALA A 215 -10.10 2.66 19.39
N LEU A 216 -8.98 2.71 18.66
CA LEU A 216 -7.63 2.54 19.20
C LEU A 216 -7.30 3.62 20.22
N LEU A 217 -7.58 4.89 19.90
CA LEU A 217 -7.41 6.00 20.83
C LEU A 217 -8.25 5.83 22.09
N ALA A 218 -9.53 5.42 21.96
CA ALA A 218 -10.38 5.17 23.11
C ALA A 218 -9.86 4.02 23.99
N ALA A 219 -9.30 2.97 23.38
CA ALA A 219 -8.73 1.83 24.09
C ALA A 219 -7.44 2.17 24.86
N GLN A 220 -6.66 3.18 24.44
CA GLN A 220 -5.47 3.63 25.18
C GLN A 220 -5.81 4.42 26.47
N GLY A 221 -7.06 4.87 26.63
CA GLY A 221 -7.50 5.58 27.82
C GLY A 221 -6.69 6.84 28.13
N HIS A 222 -5.95 6.81 29.25
CA HIS A 222 -5.16 7.94 29.74
C HIS A 222 -3.66 7.84 29.47
N ASP A 223 -3.20 6.81 28.74
CA ASP A 223 -1.79 6.71 28.35
C ASP A 223 -1.46 7.76 27.28
N LYS A 224 -1.03 8.94 27.75
CA LYS A 224 -0.69 10.07 26.88
C LYS A 224 0.48 9.77 25.94
N ALA A 225 1.41 8.91 26.34
CA ALA A 225 2.55 8.55 25.50
C ALA A 225 2.09 7.70 24.31
N MET A 226 1.29 6.66 24.59
CA MET A 226 0.72 5.81 23.54
C MET A 226 -0.26 6.56 22.64
N VAL A 227 -1.11 7.42 23.20
CA VAL A 227 -2.00 8.30 22.41
C VAL A 227 -1.19 9.21 21.47
N LYS A 228 -0.09 9.80 21.95
CA LYS A 228 0.78 10.65 21.12
C LYS A 228 1.43 9.85 19.99
N THR A 229 1.95 8.66 20.28
CA THR A 229 2.56 7.78 19.27
C THR A 229 1.56 7.39 18.19
N VAL A 230 0.37 6.90 18.59
CA VAL A 230 -0.69 6.50 17.64
C VAL A 230 -1.19 7.68 16.82
N ALA A 231 -1.36 8.86 17.43
CA ALA A 231 -1.76 10.07 16.72
C ALA A 231 -0.68 10.53 15.72
N ALA A 232 0.61 10.47 16.09
CA ALA A 232 1.71 10.82 15.20
C ALA A 232 1.82 9.85 14.01
N GLU A 233 1.65 8.54 14.25
CA GLU A 233 1.58 7.55 13.17
C GLU A 233 0.44 7.86 12.19
N GLN A 234 -0.77 8.11 12.69
CA GLN A 234 -1.92 8.44 11.86
C GLN A 234 -1.71 9.76 11.09
N ALA A 235 -1.12 10.78 11.72
CA ALA A 235 -0.85 12.06 11.08
C ALA A 235 0.16 11.94 9.93
N GLY A 236 1.19 11.10 10.09
CA GLY A 236 2.18 10.84 9.04
C GLY A 236 1.73 9.86 7.96
N PHE A 237 0.58 9.19 8.13
CA PHE A 237 0.15 8.14 7.20
C PHE A 237 -0.05 8.66 5.77
N SER A 238 -0.60 9.86 5.60
CA SER A 238 -0.86 10.42 4.27
C SER A 238 0.42 10.69 3.48
N SER A 239 1.47 11.25 4.10
CA SER A 239 2.76 11.48 3.41
C SER A 239 3.44 10.15 3.10
N ARG A 240 3.50 9.21 4.05
CA ARG A 240 4.10 7.89 3.82
C ARG A 240 3.40 7.13 2.69
N ARG A 241 2.07 7.25 2.59
CA ARG A 241 1.31 6.68 1.46
C ARG A 241 1.68 7.35 0.15
N ALA A 242 1.77 8.68 0.12
CA ALA A 242 2.13 9.42 -1.08
C ALA A 242 3.55 9.08 -1.55
N GLU A 243 4.53 9.08 -0.64
CA GLU A 243 5.93 8.72 -0.92
C GLU A 243 6.04 7.27 -1.43
N ARG A 244 5.37 6.32 -0.77
CA ARG A 244 5.38 4.91 -1.16
C ARG A 244 4.79 4.66 -2.55
N CYS A 245 3.76 5.42 -2.92
CA CYS A 245 3.00 5.18 -4.14
C CYS A 245 3.36 6.12 -5.29
N ALA A 246 4.26 7.09 -5.07
CA ALA A 246 4.62 8.11 -6.05
C ALA A 246 5.06 7.52 -7.40
N ASP A 247 5.79 6.40 -7.37
CA ASP A 247 6.37 5.78 -8.56
C ASP A 247 5.49 4.69 -9.18
N TYR A 248 4.31 4.41 -8.61
CA TYR A 248 3.42 3.40 -9.17
C TYR A 248 2.85 3.90 -10.50
N GLU A 249 3.03 3.10 -11.56
CA GLU A 249 2.65 3.49 -12.92
C GLU A 249 1.17 3.89 -12.98
N ARG A 250 0.91 5.13 -13.42
CA ARG A 250 -0.44 5.74 -13.57
C ARG A 250 -1.25 5.82 -12.28
N GLU A 251 -0.59 5.94 -11.14
CA GLU A 251 -1.25 6.06 -9.83
C GLU A 251 -2.21 7.25 -9.73
N ASP A 252 -1.87 8.37 -10.37
CA ASP A 252 -2.71 9.56 -10.46
C ASP A 252 -4.05 9.32 -11.18
N VAL A 253 -4.12 8.28 -12.02
CA VAL A 253 -5.32 7.93 -12.78
C VAL A 253 -6.21 6.95 -12.00
N HIS A 254 -5.63 5.89 -11.41
CA HIS A 254 -6.41 4.78 -10.84
C HIS A 254 -6.28 4.62 -9.32
N GLY A 255 -5.25 5.18 -8.67
CA GLY A 255 -5.10 5.15 -7.21
C GLY A 255 -4.90 3.75 -6.60
N PHE A 256 -4.26 2.82 -7.33
CA PHE A 256 -4.21 1.41 -6.94
C PHE A 256 -3.35 1.23 -5.70
N CYS A 257 -2.11 1.72 -5.75
CA CYS A 257 -1.19 1.60 -4.63
C CYS A 257 -1.75 2.28 -3.38
N ALA A 258 -2.26 3.49 -3.51
CA ALA A 258 -2.85 4.26 -2.42
C ALA A 258 -4.03 3.51 -1.78
N SER A 259 -4.88 2.87 -2.59
CA SER A 259 -5.96 2.02 -2.07
C SER A 259 -5.40 0.86 -1.24
N ARG A 260 -4.46 0.08 -1.78
CA ARG A 260 -3.92 -1.12 -1.09
C ARG A 260 -3.17 -0.79 0.18
N VAL A 261 -2.40 0.29 0.17
CA VAL A 261 -1.72 0.81 1.37
C VAL A 261 -2.71 1.30 2.41
N THR A 262 -3.86 1.86 2.00
CA THR A 262 -4.92 2.30 2.93
C THR A 262 -5.67 1.12 3.54
N GLU A 263 -5.94 0.06 2.77
CA GLU A 263 -6.51 -1.18 3.30
C GLU A 263 -5.56 -1.85 4.30
N ALA A 264 -4.27 -1.94 3.95
CA ALA A 264 -3.23 -2.41 4.84
C ALA A 264 -3.20 -1.62 6.15
N TRP A 265 -3.32 -0.29 6.09
CA TRP A 265 -3.38 0.55 7.28
C TRP A 265 -4.64 0.30 8.14
N ALA A 266 -5.79 0.07 7.52
CA ALA A 266 -7.01 -0.29 8.24
C ALA A 266 -6.87 -1.63 8.97
N VAL A 267 -6.15 -2.60 8.37
CA VAL A 267 -5.77 -3.87 9.01
C VAL A 267 -4.80 -3.63 10.17
N ALA A 268 -3.76 -2.82 9.97
CA ALA A 268 -2.77 -2.48 11.01
C ALA A 268 -3.42 -1.90 12.26
N LEU A 269 -4.30 -0.91 12.09
CA LEU A 269 -5.05 -0.31 13.20
C LEU A 269 -5.93 -1.34 13.92
N ARG A 270 -6.53 -2.27 13.17
CA ARG A 270 -7.34 -3.34 13.76
C ARG A 270 -6.49 -4.37 14.51
N ALA A 271 -5.32 -4.70 13.99
CA ALA A 271 -4.36 -5.61 14.63
C ALA A 271 -3.83 -5.04 15.95
N LYS A 272 -3.53 -3.74 16.00
CA LYS A 272 -3.16 -3.04 17.25
C LYS A 272 -4.26 -3.07 18.31
N LEU A 273 -5.53 -3.05 17.89
CA LEU A 273 -6.69 -3.16 18.78
C LEU A 273 -6.94 -4.57 19.31
N ASN A 274 -6.70 -5.59 18.48
CA ASN A 274 -6.99 -6.98 18.84
C ASN A 274 -6.07 -7.95 18.05
N PRO A 275 -4.84 -8.19 18.53
CA PRO A 275 -3.89 -9.05 17.81
C PRO A 275 -4.38 -10.50 17.69
N ALA A 276 -5.05 -11.02 18.72
CA ALA A 276 -5.57 -12.39 18.76
C ALA A 276 -6.60 -12.70 17.66
N THR A 277 -7.29 -11.68 17.11
CA THR A 277 -8.21 -11.90 15.99
C THR A 277 -7.50 -12.33 14.71
N PHE A 278 -6.25 -11.95 14.51
CA PHE A 278 -5.49 -12.30 13.30
C PHE A 278 -4.71 -13.62 13.46
N GLU A 279 -4.40 -14.03 14.69
CA GLU A 279 -3.78 -15.33 14.98
C GLU A 279 -4.76 -16.50 14.73
N ARG A 280 -6.04 -16.31 15.03
CA ARG A 280 -7.08 -17.36 14.85
C ARG A 280 -7.43 -17.64 13.38
N ASP A 281 -7.25 -16.68 12.49
CA ASP A 281 -7.52 -16.86 11.05
C ASP A 281 -6.52 -17.85 10.40
N ASP A 282 -5.33 -18.00 11.00
CA ASP A 282 -4.27 -18.90 10.52
C ASP A 282 -4.65 -20.37 10.69
N ASP A 283 -5.12 -20.71 11.88
CA ASP A 283 -5.52 -22.07 12.25
C ASP A 283 -6.76 -22.56 11.45
N SER A 284 -7.59 -21.61 10.97
CA SER A 284 -8.76 -21.91 10.13
C SER A 284 -8.41 -22.23 8.67
N THR A 285 -7.27 -21.74 8.18
CA THR A 285 -6.83 -21.95 6.79
C THR A 285 -6.12 -23.29 6.65
N GLU A 286 -5.37 -23.71 7.68
CA GLU A 286 -4.69 -25.01 7.74
C GLU A 286 -5.67 -26.19 7.93
N LYS A 287 -6.80 -25.96 8.62
CA LYS A 287 -7.84 -26.98 8.86
C LYS A 287 -8.86 -27.16 7.75
N ARG A 288 -8.71 -26.50 6.59
CA ARG A 288 -9.64 -26.69 5.47
C ARG A 288 -9.33 -28.00 4.74
N ALA A 289 -9.68 -29.11 5.38
CA ALA A 289 -9.73 -30.43 4.77
C ALA A 289 -10.53 -30.38 3.45
N PRO A 290 -10.15 -31.17 2.43
CA PRO A 290 -10.84 -31.14 1.15
C PRO A 290 -12.31 -31.47 1.36
N THR A 291 -13.18 -30.51 1.03
CA THR A 291 -14.62 -30.68 1.06
C THR A 291 -14.96 -31.87 0.16
N ARG A 292 -15.29 -33.01 0.78
CA ARG A 292 -15.74 -34.22 0.09
C ARG A 292 -16.88 -33.80 -0.86
N PRO A 293 -16.82 -34.12 -2.17
CA PRO A 293 -17.87 -33.73 -3.09
C PRO A 293 -19.19 -34.28 -2.58
N ARG A 294 -20.14 -33.36 -2.33
CA ARG A 294 -21.50 -33.71 -1.93
C ARG A 294 -22.06 -34.64 -3.01
N PRO A 295 -22.47 -35.87 -2.69
CA PRO A 295 -23.04 -36.76 -3.70
C PRO A 295 -24.26 -36.07 -4.29
N LYS A 296 -24.24 -35.96 -5.63
CA LYS A 296 -25.37 -35.49 -6.43
C LYS A 296 -26.55 -36.39 -6.05
N ARG A 297 -27.60 -35.84 -5.45
CA ARG A 297 -28.86 -36.57 -5.27
C ARG A 297 -29.34 -36.93 -6.67
N THR A 298 -29.21 -38.20 -7.02
CA THR A 298 -29.86 -38.79 -8.19
C THR A 298 -31.34 -38.51 -8.06
N ALA A 299 -31.91 -37.78 -9.04
CA ALA A 299 -33.34 -37.61 -9.12
C ALA A 299 -33.97 -39.00 -9.26
N VAL A 300 -34.92 -39.31 -8.39
CA VAL A 300 -35.79 -40.49 -8.54
C VAL A 300 -36.67 -40.23 -9.76
N PRO A 301 -36.67 -41.10 -10.79
CA PRO A 301 -37.60 -40.96 -11.90
C PRO A 301 -39.02 -41.30 -11.44
N THR A 302 -39.95 -40.39 -11.68
CA THR A 302 -41.39 -40.59 -11.49
C THR A 302 -41.88 -41.68 -12.45
N PRO A 303 -42.58 -42.73 -11.99
CA PRO A 303 -43.12 -43.76 -12.87
C PRO A 303 -44.41 -43.29 -13.53
N GLY A 304 -44.49 -43.47 -14.85
CA GLY A 304 -45.74 -43.50 -15.61
C GLY A 304 -46.00 -42.23 -16.41
N GLU A 305 -45.70 -42.27 -17.70
CA GLU A 305 -46.69 -42.21 -18.78
C GLU A 305 -45.94 -42.33 -20.12
N ASP A 306 -46.00 -43.50 -20.76
CA ASP A 306 -45.84 -43.65 -22.22
C ASP A 306 -46.10 -45.12 -22.57
N LEU A 307 -47.38 -45.45 -22.78
CA LEU A 307 -47.78 -46.59 -23.58
C LEU A 307 -48.11 -46.07 -24.99
N PRO A 308 -47.47 -46.58 -26.06
CA PRO A 308 -47.70 -46.12 -27.41
C PRO A 308 -49.06 -46.59 -27.97
N PRO A 309 -49.65 -45.87 -28.95
CA PRO A 309 -50.96 -46.21 -29.49
C PRO A 309 -50.91 -47.48 -30.36
N PRO A 310 -52.02 -48.25 -30.44
CA PRO A 310 -52.05 -49.50 -31.17
C PRO A 310 -52.11 -49.29 -32.68
N VAL A 311 -51.30 -50.06 -33.40
CA VAL A 311 -51.38 -50.20 -34.87
C VAL A 311 -52.55 -51.14 -35.19
N LEU A 312 -53.57 -50.62 -35.86
CA LEU A 312 -54.59 -51.41 -36.54
C LEU A 312 -54.04 -51.82 -37.92
N ARG A 313 -54.36 -53.07 -38.32
CA ARG A 313 -54.09 -53.63 -39.65
C ARG A 313 -54.74 -52.84 -40.77
#